data_AF-A0A9D2AZ63-F1
#
_entry.id   AF-A0A9D2AZ63-F1
#
_cell.length_a   1.000
_cell.length_b   1.000
_cell.length_c   1.000
_cell.angle_alpha   90.00
_cell.angle_beta   90.00
_cell.angle_gamma   90.00
#
_symmetry.space_group_name_H-M   'P 1'
#
loop_
_entity.id
_entity.type
_entity.pdbx_description
1 polymer ?
#
loop_
_entity_poly.entity_id
_entity_poly.type
_entity_poly.pdbx_seq_one_letter_code
_entity_poly.pdbx_strand_id
1 'polypeptide(L)'
;MRIILLFSFLLVLSGPRASANTLTSDSLEAKDDYQVMYEFIKDIHDPDIALDVILSSHVHITQVEDQELLEYLLASLEEMRLNLSNRDLKQINFIPFNELPRKKRSEIDPEDLDPEKLYVMYHKDREMYGLYVNEQVIQSFTLVSKGNHQAHFVTY
;
A
#
# COMPACT_ATOMS: atom_id res chain seq x y z
N MET A 1 -33.93 57.30 55.77
CA MET A 1 -35.26 57.07 55.17
C MET A 1 -35.14 57.28 53.65
N ARG A 2 -35.39 56.23 52.85
CA ARG A 2 -35.49 56.15 51.36
C ARG A 2 -34.16 56.36 50.58
N ILE A 3 -33.49 55.32 50.06
CA ILE A 3 -33.76 54.50 48.84
C ILE A 3 -33.79 55.34 47.55
N ILE A 4 -32.83 55.12 46.65
CA ILE A 4 -33.03 54.62 45.26
C ILE A 4 -31.69 54.08 44.74
N LEU A 5 -31.73 52.82 44.30
CA LEU A 5 -30.70 52.07 43.59
C LEU A 5 -30.58 52.54 42.14
N LEU A 6 -29.37 52.50 41.59
CA LEU A 6 -29.17 52.33 40.14
C LEU A 6 -28.07 51.29 39.92
N PHE A 7 -28.54 50.04 39.82
CA PHE A 7 -27.80 48.89 39.34
C PHE A 7 -27.78 48.98 37.81
N SER A 8 -26.65 49.32 37.22
CA SER A 8 -26.42 49.12 35.79
C SER A 8 -25.67 47.80 35.60
N PHE A 9 -26.45 46.75 35.38
CA PHE A 9 -25.99 45.42 35.02
C PHE A 9 -25.67 45.40 33.52
N LEU A 10 -24.39 45.48 33.15
CA LEU A 10 -23.96 45.33 31.74
C LEU A 10 -23.79 43.83 31.45
N LEU A 11 -24.79 43.24 30.82
CA LEU A 11 -24.84 41.84 30.43
C LEU A 11 -24.09 41.69 29.09
N VAL A 12 -22.80 41.32 29.15
CA VAL A 12 -22.03 40.95 27.95
C VAL A 12 -22.46 39.54 27.54
N LEU A 13 -23.32 39.47 26.53
CA LEU A 13 -23.69 38.24 25.82
C LEU A 13 -22.43 37.63 25.18
N SER A 14 -21.89 36.61 25.84
CA SER A 14 -20.89 35.72 25.26
C SER A 14 -21.61 34.69 24.39
N GLY A 15 -21.83 35.00 23.12
CA GLY A 15 -22.28 34.00 22.15
C GLY A 15 -21.17 32.97 21.90
N PRO A 16 -21.48 31.67 21.80
CA PRO A 16 -20.48 30.68 21.42
C PRO A 16 -20.00 31.00 19.99
N ARG A 17 -18.71 31.26 19.84
CA ARG A 17 -18.05 31.19 18.53
C ARG A 17 -18.17 29.75 18.06
N ALA A 18 -19.03 29.52 17.08
CA ALA A 18 -18.98 28.30 16.28
C ALA A 18 -17.59 28.24 15.64
N SER A 19 -16.73 27.37 16.17
CA SER A 19 -15.56 26.92 15.44
C SER A 19 -16.08 26.19 14.21
N ALA A 20 -15.82 26.76 13.03
CA ALA A 20 -15.85 25.98 11.82
C ALA A 20 -14.76 24.92 11.97
N ASN A 21 -15.16 23.66 12.16
CA ASN A 21 -14.26 22.53 12.03
C ASN A 21 -13.80 22.53 10.57
N THR A 22 -12.61 23.05 10.33
CA THR A 22 -11.83 22.63 9.17
C THR A 22 -11.75 21.11 9.28
N LEU A 23 -12.40 20.41 8.34
CA LEU A 23 -12.12 19.01 8.06
C LEU A 23 -10.65 18.96 7.64
N THR A 24 -9.74 18.96 8.61
CA THR A 24 -8.42 18.42 8.41
C THR A 24 -8.64 16.96 8.08
N SER A 25 -8.43 16.63 6.80
CA SER A 25 -8.14 15.28 6.37
C SER A 25 -7.35 14.61 7.48
N ASP A 26 -7.89 13.52 8.03
CA ASP A 26 -7.11 12.64 8.91
C ASP A 26 -5.73 12.53 8.29
N SER A 27 -4.72 13.01 9.00
CA SER A 27 -3.35 12.71 8.67
C SER A 27 -3.21 11.21 8.94
N LEU A 28 -3.63 10.39 7.97
CA LEU A 28 -3.13 9.04 7.79
C LEU A 28 -1.62 9.22 7.78
N GLU A 29 -0.97 8.88 8.89
CA GLU A 29 0.48 8.83 8.94
C GLU A 29 0.92 8.02 7.73
N ALA A 30 1.80 8.61 6.92
CA ALA A 30 2.20 7.96 5.70
C ALA A 30 2.87 6.64 6.06
N LYS A 31 2.25 5.51 5.67
CA LYS A 31 2.84 4.20 5.88
C LYS A 31 4.15 4.12 5.13
N ASP A 32 5.15 3.58 5.80
CA ASP A 32 6.41 3.21 5.16
C ASP A 32 6.17 2.10 4.12
N ASP A 33 6.87 2.14 2.98
CA ASP A 33 6.66 1.21 1.87
C ASP A 33 6.85 -0.25 2.34
N TYR A 34 7.79 -0.50 3.26
CA TYR A 34 7.97 -1.83 3.85
C TYR A 34 6.76 -2.29 4.64
N GLN A 35 6.11 -1.41 5.39
CA GLN A 35 4.90 -1.75 6.13
C GLN A 35 3.79 -2.19 5.16
N VAL A 36 3.59 -1.46 4.06
CA VAL A 36 2.63 -1.83 3.01
C VAL A 36 2.93 -3.23 2.46
N MET A 37 4.18 -3.50 2.08
CA MET A 37 4.57 -4.81 1.55
C MET A 37 4.41 -5.95 2.57
N TYR A 38 4.79 -5.75 3.83
CA TYR A 38 4.63 -6.79 4.85
C TYR A 38 3.17 -7.06 5.18
N GLU A 39 2.32 -6.04 5.24
CA GLU A 39 0.87 -6.20 5.42
C GLU A 39 0.27 -6.97 4.24
N PHE A 40 0.61 -6.61 3.00
CA PHE A 40 0.17 -7.32 1.80
C PHE A 40 0.56 -8.81 1.81
N ILE A 41 1.85 -9.11 2.06
CA ILE A 41 2.34 -10.49 2.08
C ILE A 41 1.76 -11.30 3.24
N LYS A 42 1.54 -10.67 4.40
CA LYS A 42 0.89 -11.32 5.54
C LYS A 42 -0.53 -11.77 5.18
N ASP A 43 -1.30 -10.92 4.52
CA ASP A 43 -2.68 -11.24 4.15
C ASP A 43 -2.73 -12.28 3.01
N ILE A 44 -1.79 -12.23 2.05
CA ILE A 44 -1.64 -13.27 1.03
C ILE A 44 -1.37 -14.65 1.63
N HIS A 45 -0.55 -14.71 2.67
CA HIS A 45 -0.19 -15.95 3.37
C HIS A 45 -1.31 -16.49 4.25
N ASP A 46 -2.33 -15.69 4.58
CA ASP A 46 -3.49 -16.13 5.34
C ASP A 46 -4.52 -16.79 4.40
N PRO A 47 -4.75 -18.12 4.51
CA PRO A 47 -5.71 -18.81 3.66
C PRO A 47 -7.17 -18.44 3.96
N ASP A 48 -7.45 -17.81 5.11
CA ASP A 48 -8.80 -17.46 5.54
C ASP A 48 -9.27 -16.12 4.93
N ILE A 49 -8.36 -15.32 4.37
CA ILE A 49 -8.70 -14.06 3.69
C ILE A 49 -8.98 -14.35 2.21
N ALA A 50 -10.12 -13.89 1.70
CA ALA A 50 -10.46 -14.06 0.29
C ALA A 50 -9.57 -13.18 -0.61
N LEU A 51 -9.20 -13.68 -1.80
CA LEU A 51 -8.24 -12.99 -2.68
C LEU A 51 -8.79 -11.66 -3.24
N ASP A 52 -10.10 -11.56 -3.45
CA ASP A 52 -10.78 -10.33 -3.84
C ASP A 52 -10.75 -9.26 -2.74
N VAL A 53 -10.81 -9.67 -1.47
CA VAL A 53 -10.61 -8.79 -0.31
C VAL A 53 -9.16 -8.28 -0.27
N ILE A 54 -8.18 -9.15 -0.52
CA ILE A 54 -6.77 -8.73 -0.54
C ILE A 54 -6.52 -7.77 -1.69
N LEU A 55 -7.02 -8.10 -2.88
CA LEU A 55 -6.90 -7.26 -4.06
C LEU A 55 -7.47 -5.86 -3.80
N SER A 56 -8.69 -5.77 -3.28
CA SER A 56 -9.34 -4.48 -2.98
C SER A 56 -8.71 -3.70 -1.82
N SER A 57 -8.05 -4.38 -0.87
CA SER A 57 -7.44 -3.74 0.30
C SER A 57 -6.03 -3.23 0.05
N HIS A 58 -5.27 -3.92 -0.81
CA HIS A 58 -3.83 -3.67 -0.98
C HIS A 58 -3.45 -3.18 -2.37
N VAL A 59 -4.25 -3.49 -3.40
CA VAL A 59 -3.89 -3.22 -4.79
C VAL A 59 -4.75 -2.09 -5.34
N HIS A 60 -4.12 -1.07 -5.89
CA HIS A 60 -4.82 -0.01 -6.60
C HIS A 60 -4.90 -0.34 -8.09
N ILE A 61 -6.13 -0.49 -8.58
CA ILE A 61 -6.44 -0.79 -9.98
C ILE A 61 -6.99 0.50 -10.60
N THR A 62 -6.22 1.10 -11.50
CA THR A 62 -6.60 2.35 -12.18
C THR A 62 -7.63 2.11 -13.29
N GLN A 63 -7.68 0.90 -13.86
CA GLN A 63 -8.62 0.52 -14.92
C GLN A 63 -9.59 -0.57 -14.47
N VAL A 64 -10.66 -0.16 -13.77
CA VAL A 64 -11.63 -1.06 -13.12
C VAL A 64 -12.62 -1.71 -14.10
N GLU A 65 -12.64 -1.29 -15.37
CA GLU A 65 -13.63 -1.76 -16.35
C GLU A 65 -13.25 -3.08 -17.06
N ASP A 66 -12.04 -3.59 -16.84
CA ASP A 66 -11.55 -4.80 -17.48
C ASP A 66 -11.71 -6.03 -16.57
N GLN A 67 -12.76 -6.82 -16.83
CA GLN A 67 -13.00 -8.07 -16.13
C GLN A 67 -11.87 -9.09 -16.36
N GLU A 68 -11.25 -9.10 -17.53
CA GLU A 68 -10.14 -10.01 -17.84
C GLU A 68 -8.91 -9.65 -16.99
N LEU A 69 -8.64 -8.36 -16.80
CA LEU A 69 -7.61 -7.88 -15.88
C LEU A 69 -7.88 -8.33 -14.44
N LEU A 70 -9.12 -8.19 -13.96
CA LEU A 70 -9.48 -8.60 -12.60
C LEU A 70 -9.27 -10.11 -12.40
N GLU A 71 -9.71 -10.94 -13.36
CA GLU A 71 -9.51 -12.38 -13.33
C GLU A 71 -8.01 -12.76 -13.35
N TYR A 72 -7.22 -12.07 -14.18
CA TYR A 72 -5.78 -12.22 -14.25
C TYR A 72 -5.09 -11.87 -12.91
N LEU A 73 -5.50 -10.77 -12.27
CA LEU A 73 -4.94 -10.34 -10.99
C LEU A 73 -5.26 -11.34 -9.88
N LEU A 74 -6.50 -11.81 -9.80
CA LEU A 74 -6.90 -12.83 -8.84
C LEU A 74 -6.09 -14.12 -9.04
N ALA A 75 -5.90 -14.58 -10.28
CA ALA A 75 -5.07 -15.73 -10.58
C ALA A 75 -3.60 -15.52 -10.17
N SER A 76 -3.08 -14.31 -10.35
CA SER A 76 -1.72 -13.95 -9.95
C SER A 76 -1.55 -13.93 -8.42
N LEU A 77 -2.55 -13.44 -7.68
CA LEU A 77 -2.57 -13.52 -6.22
C LEU A 77 -2.69 -14.96 -5.72
N GLU A 78 -3.48 -15.80 -6.40
CA GLU A 78 -3.59 -17.23 -6.09
C GLU A 78 -2.24 -17.94 -6.27
N GLU A 79 -1.52 -17.70 -7.37
CA GLU A 79 -0.17 -18.23 -7.56
C GLU A 79 0.78 -17.74 -6.46
N MET A 80 0.69 -16.46 -6.08
CA MET A 80 1.47 -15.91 -4.98
C MET A 80 1.21 -16.62 -3.65
N ARG A 81 -0.07 -16.80 -3.29
CA ARG A 81 -0.48 -17.55 -2.10
C ARG A 81 0.05 -18.97 -2.12
N LEU A 82 -0.10 -19.69 -3.23
CA LEU A 82 0.41 -21.06 -3.36
C LEU A 82 1.92 -21.12 -3.14
N ASN A 83 2.67 -20.19 -3.75
CA ASN A 83 4.12 -20.12 -3.62
C ASN A 83 4.58 -19.74 -2.20
N LEU A 84 3.76 -19.03 -1.43
CA LEU A 84 4.05 -18.59 -0.06
C LEU A 84 3.53 -19.55 1.02
N SER A 85 2.51 -20.36 0.76
CA SER A 85 1.78 -21.20 1.73
C SER A 85 2.65 -22.06 2.67
N ASN A 86 3.82 -22.50 2.21
CA ASN A 86 4.73 -23.37 2.97
C ASN A 86 6.03 -22.64 3.39
N ARG A 87 6.03 -21.30 3.36
CA ARG A 87 7.22 -20.48 3.62
C ARG A 87 7.09 -19.77 4.95
N ASP A 88 8.24 -19.58 5.60
CA ASP A 88 8.29 -18.82 6.84
C ASP A 88 8.40 -17.34 6.49
N LEU A 89 7.35 -16.56 6.80
CA LEU A 89 7.32 -15.12 6.55
C LEU A 89 8.46 -14.37 7.25
N LYS A 90 9.03 -14.91 8.34
CA LYS A 90 10.19 -14.31 9.02
C LYS A 90 11.46 -14.32 8.18
N GLN A 91 11.48 -15.11 7.11
CA GLN A 91 12.60 -15.25 6.18
C GLN A 91 12.38 -14.47 4.89
N ILE A 92 11.31 -13.67 4.83
CA ILE A 92 11.06 -12.73 3.75
C ILE A 92 11.79 -11.42 4.03
N ASN A 93 12.38 -10.88 2.98
CA ASN A 93 13.03 -9.59 2.98
C ASN A 93 12.77 -8.89 1.64
N PHE A 94 12.70 -7.57 1.68
CA PHE A 94 12.55 -6.73 0.51
C PHE A 94 13.83 -5.94 0.30
N ILE A 95 14.34 -5.96 -0.93
CA ILE A 95 15.51 -5.18 -1.33
C ILE A 95 15.04 -4.13 -2.33
N PRO A 96 15.30 -2.82 -2.08
CA PRO A 96 15.02 -1.79 -3.06
C PRO A 96 15.74 -2.08 -4.38
N PHE A 97 15.09 -1.81 -5.51
CA PHE A 97 15.65 -2.08 -6.83
C PHE A 97 17.03 -1.41 -7.01
N ASN A 98 17.20 -0.20 -6.50
CA ASN A 98 18.45 0.55 -6.58
C ASN A 98 19.61 -0.09 -5.78
N GLU A 99 19.30 -0.92 -4.79
CA GLU A 99 20.29 -1.64 -3.98
C GLU A 99 20.64 -3.02 -4.54
N LEU A 100 19.93 -3.49 -5.56
CA LEU A 100 20.22 -4.77 -6.20
C LEU A 100 21.58 -4.74 -6.92
N PRO A 101 22.27 -5.89 -6.98
CA PRO A 101 23.46 -6.04 -7.81
C PRO A 101 23.19 -5.63 -9.26
N ARG A 102 24.15 -4.97 -9.92
CA ARG A 102 23.99 -4.48 -11.30
C ARG A 102 23.45 -5.53 -12.28
N LYS A 103 23.92 -6.78 -12.15
CA LYS A 103 23.45 -7.91 -12.98
C LYS A 103 21.96 -8.18 -12.79
N LYS A 104 21.46 -8.08 -11.56
CA LYS A 104 20.04 -8.29 -11.24
C LYS A 104 19.18 -7.13 -11.72
N ARG A 105 19.64 -5.89 -11.57
CA ARG A 105 18.94 -4.73 -12.13
C ARG A 105 18.75 -4.81 -13.65
N SER A 106 19.70 -5.39 -14.38
CA SER A 106 19.53 -5.58 -15.84
C SER A 106 18.56 -6.68 -16.24
N GLU A 107 18.17 -7.56 -15.32
CA GLU A 107 17.17 -8.63 -15.56
C GLU A 107 15.73 -8.13 -15.35
N ILE A 108 15.57 -6.91 -14.82
CA ILE A 108 14.29 -6.28 -14.50
C ILE A 108 14.14 -5.04 -15.37
N ASP A 109 13.02 -4.96 -16.09
CA ASP A 109 12.64 -3.73 -16.78
C ASP A 109 11.64 -2.96 -15.91
N PRO A 110 12.03 -1.79 -15.34
CA PRO A 110 11.10 -0.96 -14.60
C PRO A 110 10.04 -0.29 -15.51
N GLU A 111 10.18 -0.40 -16.84
CA GLU A 111 9.36 0.30 -17.83
C GLU A 111 9.37 1.82 -17.54
N ASP A 112 8.20 2.44 -17.36
CA ASP A 112 8.03 3.86 -17.03
C ASP A 112 7.88 4.12 -15.51
N LEU A 113 8.11 3.11 -14.66
CA LEU A 113 7.92 3.22 -13.21
C LEU A 113 9.14 3.82 -12.50
N ASP A 114 8.89 4.52 -11.39
CA ASP A 114 9.94 5.07 -10.54
C ASP A 114 10.75 3.93 -9.87
N PRO A 115 12.05 3.78 -10.17
CA PRO A 115 12.87 2.72 -9.59
C PRO A 115 13.07 2.84 -8.08
N GLU A 116 12.84 4.01 -7.48
CA GLU A 116 12.89 4.19 -6.02
C GLU A 116 11.70 3.53 -5.30
N LYS A 117 10.63 3.23 -6.05
CA LYS A 117 9.40 2.59 -5.56
C LYS A 117 9.31 1.11 -5.91
N LEU A 118 10.35 0.58 -6.55
CA LEU A 118 10.46 -0.84 -6.90
C LEU A 118 11.25 -1.61 -5.84
N TYR A 119 10.72 -2.75 -5.46
CA TYR A 119 11.30 -3.66 -4.48
C TYR A 119 11.28 -5.08 -5.00
N VAL A 120 12.33 -5.85 -4.71
CA VAL A 120 12.35 -7.29 -4.97
C VAL A 120 12.23 -8.03 -3.65
N MET A 121 11.21 -8.88 -3.57
CA MET A 121 10.97 -9.80 -2.49
C MET A 121 11.84 -11.04 -2.65
N TYR A 122 12.54 -11.37 -1.58
CA TYR A 122 13.30 -12.59 -1.43
C TYR A 122 12.67 -13.44 -0.32
N HIS A 123 12.86 -14.75 -0.43
CA HIS A 123 12.71 -15.67 0.68
C HIS A 123 14.00 -16.46 0.84
N LYS A 124 14.72 -16.23 1.95
CA LYS A 124 16.15 -16.55 2.07
C LYS A 124 16.92 -15.85 0.93
N ASP A 125 17.67 -16.60 0.12
CA ASP A 125 18.48 -16.05 -0.97
C ASP A 125 17.81 -16.18 -2.35
N ARG A 126 16.51 -16.49 -2.40
CA ARG A 126 15.77 -16.71 -3.65
C ARG A 126 14.85 -15.54 -3.95
N GLU A 127 15.00 -14.97 -5.15
CA GLU A 127 14.07 -14.02 -5.73
C GLU A 127 12.71 -14.67 -5.93
N MET A 128 11.67 -13.95 -5.55
CA MET A 128 10.30 -14.43 -5.60
C MET A 128 9.46 -13.49 -6.46
N TYR A 129 9.29 -12.23 -6.01
CA TYR A 129 8.40 -11.27 -6.64
C TYR A 129 9.01 -9.87 -6.67
N GLY A 130 8.55 -9.08 -7.61
CA GLY A 130 8.82 -7.67 -7.73
C GLY A 130 7.56 -6.94 -7.34
N LEU A 131 7.68 -5.89 -6.54
CA LEU A 131 6.56 -5.07 -6.06
C LEU A 131 6.86 -3.61 -6.39
N TYR A 132 5.84 -2.91 -6.90
CA TYR A 132 5.84 -1.47 -7.05
C TYR A 132 4.88 -0.85 -6.03
N VAL A 133 5.43 -0.05 -5.11
CA VAL A 133 4.68 0.56 -4.01
C VAL A 133 4.61 2.06 -4.23
N ASN A 134 3.42 2.57 -4.46
CA ASN A 134 3.21 4.00 -4.65
C ASN A 134 1.94 4.42 -3.94
N GLU A 135 1.93 5.64 -3.39
CA GLU A 135 0.78 6.16 -2.64
C GLU A 135 0.24 5.22 -1.55
N GLN A 136 1.13 4.47 -0.89
CA GLN A 136 0.84 3.52 0.21
C GLN A 136 0.05 2.27 -0.21
N VAL A 137 0.05 1.93 -1.50
CA VAL A 137 -0.62 0.76 -2.06
C VAL A 137 0.30 0.03 -3.03
N ILE A 138 0.00 -1.25 -3.30
CA ILE A 138 0.66 -2.01 -4.36
C ILE A 138 0.02 -1.60 -5.69
N GLN A 139 0.81 -1.04 -6.60
CA GLN A 139 0.34 -0.67 -7.94
C GLN A 139 0.80 -1.68 -9.00
N SER A 140 1.81 -2.50 -8.70
CA SER A 140 2.23 -3.63 -9.55
C SER A 140 2.84 -4.75 -8.72
N PHE A 141 2.63 -6.00 -9.11
CA PHE A 141 3.34 -7.14 -8.56
C PHE A 141 3.59 -8.20 -9.64
N THR A 142 4.82 -8.69 -9.74
CA THR A 142 5.20 -9.63 -10.81
C THR A 142 6.20 -10.67 -10.34
N LEU A 143 6.24 -11.83 -10.99
CA LEU A 143 7.26 -12.84 -10.74
C LEU A 143 8.59 -12.40 -11.37
N VAL A 144 9.68 -12.40 -10.57
CA VAL A 144 10.98 -11.87 -11.03
C VAL A 144 11.80 -12.91 -11.80
N SER A 145 11.35 -14.17 -11.90
CA SER A 145 12.14 -15.20 -12.58
C SER A 145 11.37 -16.48 -12.93
N LYS A 146 11.24 -16.78 -14.24
CA LYS A 146 11.39 -18.15 -14.78
C LYS A 146 12.00 -18.12 -16.20
N GLY A 147 13.34 -18.19 -16.27
CA GLY A 147 14.12 -18.53 -17.47
C GLY A 147 14.29 -17.42 -18.49
N ASN A 148 15.50 -16.86 -18.63
CA ASN A 148 16.01 -15.94 -19.69
C ASN A 148 15.13 -14.75 -20.15
N HIS A 149 13.93 -14.54 -19.63
CA HIS A 149 13.04 -13.43 -19.96
C HIS A 149 13.10 -12.37 -18.85
N GLN A 150 13.09 -11.10 -19.24
CA GLN A 150 13.06 -9.98 -18.31
C GLN A 150 11.74 -9.97 -17.54
N ALA A 151 11.78 -9.57 -16.27
CA ALA A 151 10.56 -9.30 -15.51
C ALA A 151 10.00 -7.95 -15.93
N HIS A 152 8.76 -7.93 -16.42
CA HIS A 152 8.04 -6.73 -16.83
C HIS A 152 7.10 -6.27 -15.73
N PHE A 153 7.23 -5.01 -15.32
CA PHE A 153 6.32 -4.37 -14.37
C PHE A 153 5.29 -3.55 -15.13
N VAL A 154 4.02 -3.84 -14.90
CA VAL A 154 2.89 -3.08 -15.47
C VAL A 154 2.01 -2.64 -14.31
N THR A 155 1.67 -1.36 -14.25
CA THR A 155 0.68 -0.87 -13.26
C THR A 155 -0.73 -1.24 -13.70
N TYR A 156 -1.55 -1.64 -12.74
CA TYR A 156 -2.92 -2.10 -12.97
C TYR A 156 -3.96 -0.98 -12.88
#